data_AF-A0A962CHI3-F1
#
_entry.id   AF-A0A962CHI3-F1
#
_cell.length_a   1.000
_cell.length_b   1.000
_cell.length_c   1.000
_cell.angle_alpha   90.00
_cell.angle_beta   90.00
_cell.angle_gamma   90.00
#
_symmetry.space_group_name_H-M   'P 1'
#
loop_
_entity.id
_entity.type
_entity.pdbx_description
1 polymer ?
#
loop_
_entity_poly.entity_id
_entity_poly.type
_entity_poly.pdbx_seq_one_letter_code
_entity_poly.pdbx_strand_id
1 'polypeptide(L)'
;AHATVEGVDESVRDWQQAIERVETNPHVLGAAPYVEREAMLQGSRVSGAIIRGVLPDYEPKVSEIDRKMTEGKLGDLDAGGFRIVLGSELAMKLGVGVGDFVTVITPEVSTSPVGVQPRFKRFKVSGIFEVGMQEYDGAMAVVHMQDAETLYRLDGPSGIRLRLDDMFLAYSVARDLSGELGQSYMVSDWMQGHSNFFKAIAMEKKVMFLILSLIVAVAAFNLVSTLVMLVTDKQADIAILRTLGQSPRSIMGVFMVQGVLVGTLGIFLGVGFGVLLSLNLTSIVRWIEHTFGVAFLSADVYYISELPSDLQWSDVSWITLTAFFFCILATLYPAWRAARIDPAAALRYE
;
A
#
# COMPACT_ATOMS: atom_id res chain seq x y z
N ALA A 1 9.63 9.74 6.40
CA ALA A 1 10.84 9.50 5.61
C ALA A 1 10.60 8.30 4.70
N HIS A 2 11.16 8.27 3.50
CA HIS A 2 11.00 7.18 2.53
C HIS A 2 12.20 6.22 2.54
N ALA A 3 13.40 6.70 2.89
CA ALA A 3 14.60 5.86 3.03
C ALA A 3 15.43 6.25 4.26
N THR A 4 16.27 5.31 4.70
CA THR A 4 17.28 5.51 5.74
C THR A 4 18.64 5.03 5.26
N VAL A 5 19.67 5.75 5.69
CA VAL A 5 21.08 5.40 5.50
C VAL A 5 21.68 5.30 6.90
N GLU A 6 21.87 4.08 7.39
CA GLU A 6 22.35 3.80 8.75
C GLU A 6 23.81 3.33 8.72
N GLY A 7 24.64 3.81 9.64
CA GLY A 7 26.04 3.35 9.73
C GLY A 7 26.11 1.88 10.15
N VAL A 8 26.97 1.10 9.49
CA VAL A 8 27.20 -0.30 9.89
C VAL A 8 28.16 -0.31 11.08
N ASP A 9 27.66 -0.72 12.25
CA ASP A 9 28.40 -0.86 13.51
C ASP A 9 29.03 0.43 14.10
N GLU A 10 28.87 1.58 13.45
CA GLU A 10 29.36 2.89 13.91
C GLU A 10 28.31 3.99 13.66
N SER A 11 28.32 5.04 14.49
CA SER A 11 27.57 6.29 14.23
C SER A 11 28.03 6.95 12.92
N VAL A 12 27.13 7.70 12.29
CA VAL A 12 27.44 8.51 11.11
C VAL A 12 28.40 9.64 11.50
N ARG A 13 29.64 9.57 11.03
CA ARG A 13 30.64 10.63 11.24
C ARG A 13 30.32 11.81 10.32
N ASP A 14 30.57 13.03 10.82
CA ASP A 14 30.36 14.28 10.06
C ASP A 14 28.98 14.37 9.39
N TRP A 15 27.92 13.94 10.12
CA TRP A 15 26.56 13.84 9.59
C TRP A 15 26.04 15.15 8.99
N GLN A 16 26.52 16.31 9.45
CA GLN A 16 26.18 17.61 8.88
C GLN A 16 26.60 17.70 7.41
N GLN A 17 27.85 17.31 7.10
CA GLN A 17 28.36 17.30 5.73
C GLN A 17 27.67 16.22 4.89
N ALA A 18 27.33 15.08 5.50
CA ALA A 18 26.57 14.04 4.82
C ALA A 18 25.16 14.54 4.42
N ILE A 19 24.47 15.27 5.30
CA ILE A 19 23.18 15.89 4.99
C ILE A 19 23.32 16.92 3.86
N GLU A 20 24.32 17.80 3.92
CA GLU A 20 24.56 18.79 2.85
C GLU A 20 24.76 18.10 1.50
N ARG A 21 25.53 17.01 1.45
CA ARG A 21 25.73 16.23 0.22
C ARG A 21 24.43 15.59 -0.26
N VAL A 22 23.68 14.96 0.63
CA VAL A 22 22.45 14.27 0.26
C VAL A 22 21.38 15.25 -0.22
N GLU A 23 21.29 16.43 0.38
CA GLU A 23 20.37 17.50 -0.05
C GLU A 23 20.75 18.10 -1.44
N THR A 24 21.92 17.81 -2.00
CA THR A 24 22.25 18.20 -3.39
C THR A 24 21.54 17.36 -4.45
N ASN A 25 21.05 16.17 -4.10
CA ASN A 25 20.36 15.29 -5.04
C ASN A 25 18.95 15.84 -5.34
N PRO A 26 18.56 15.99 -6.62
CA PRO A 26 17.29 16.60 -6.99
C PRO A 26 16.05 15.85 -6.50
N HIS A 27 16.17 14.56 -6.21
CA HIS A 27 15.06 13.75 -5.69
C HIS A 27 14.88 13.87 -4.17
N VAL A 28 15.82 14.49 -3.45
CA VAL A 28 15.77 14.61 -1.99
C VAL A 28 15.09 15.92 -1.62
N LEU A 29 13.88 15.82 -1.04
CA LEU A 29 13.12 16.96 -0.51
C LEU A 29 13.56 17.38 0.89
N GLY A 30 14.22 16.47 1.63
CA GLY A 30 14.75 16.79 2.95
C GLY A 30 15.49 15.61 3.57
N ALA A 31 16.42 15.93 4.46
CA ALA A 31 17.17 14.95 5.24
C ALA A 31 17.20 15.34 6.72
N ALA A 32 17.25 14.36 7.61
CA ALA A 32 17.38 14.57 9.05
C ALA A 32 18.22 13.47 9.69
N PRO A 33 19.14 13.81 10.62
CA PRO A 33 19.85 12.81 11.39
C PRO A 33 18.90 12.19 12.41
N TYR A 34 19.18 10.96 12.84
CA TYR A 34 18.40 10.33 13.90
C TYR A 34 19.22 9.31 14.68
N VAL A 35 18.79 9.06 15.91
CA VAL A 35 19.15 7.88 16.70
C VAL A 35 17.89 7.03 16.87
N GLU A 36 17.98 5.73 16.67
CA GLU A 36 16.87 4.82 16.93
C GLU A 36 17.35 3.57 17.65
N ARG A 37 16.75 3.29 18.81
CA ARG A 37 17.06 2.12 19.64
C ARG A 37 15.83 1.72 20.44
N GLU A 38 15.72 0.43 20.74
CA GLU A 38 14.68 -0.09 21.62
C GLU A 38 14.96 0.25 23.09
N ALA A 39 13.90 0.42 23.87
CA ALA A 39 13.93 0.61 25.31
C ALA A 39 12.66 0.07 25.97
N MET A 40 12.71 -0.11 27.28
CA MET A 40 11.51 -0.25 28.10
C MET A 40 11.22 1.10 28.77
N LEU A 41 9.97 1.56 28.68
CA LEU A 41 9.49 2.74 29.38
C LEU A 41 8.68 2.32 30.59
N GLN A 42 8.91 3.00 31.71
CA GLN A 42 8.18 2.80 32.96
C GLN A 42 7.56 4.11 33.43
N GLY A 43 6.23 4.17 33.38
CA GLY A 43 5.39 5.17 34.06
C GLY A 43 4.66 4.52 35.24
N SER A 44 3.33 4.65 35.26
CA SER A 44 2.45 3.86 36.16
C SER A 44 2.45 2.37 35.78
N ARG A 45 2.68 2.07 34.50
CA ARG A 45 2.86 0.73 33.94
C ARG A 45 4.15 0.68 33.13
N VAL A 46 4.54 -0.51 32.69
CA VAL A 46 5.71 -0.74 31.86
C VAL A 46 5.28 -1.09 30.44
N SER A 47 5.95 -0.52 29.44
CA SER A 47 5.74 -0.85 28.03
C SER A 47 7.06 -0.80 27.27
N GLY A 48 7.21 -1.65 26.24
CA GLY A 48 8.32 -1.51 25.30
C GLY A 48 8.10 -0.31 24.40
N ALA A 49 9.17 0.36 24.01
CA ALA A 49 9.12 1.48 23.09
C ALA A 49 10.38 1.55 22.21
N ILE A 50 10.24 2.19 21.07
CA ILE A 50 11.34 2.63 20.23
C ILE A 50 11.63 4.08 20.58
N ILE A 51 12.84 4.35 21.08
CA ILE A 51 13.32 5.71 21.33
C ILE A 51 13.91 6.25 20.05
N ARG A 52 13.31 7.31 19.52
CA ARG A 52 13.83 8.06 18.38
C ARG A 52 14.37 9.41 18.84
N GLY A 53 15.69 9.54 18.78
CA GLY A 53 16.40 10.81 18.98
C GLY A 53 16.34 11.65 17.70
N VAL A 54 15.82 12.88 17.80
CA VAL A 54 15.64 13.79 16.66
C VAL A 54 16.17 15.19 16.98
N LEU A 55 16.47 15.96 15.93
CA LEU A 55 16.65 17.40 16.03
C LEU A 55 15.34 18.08 15.64
N PRO A 56 14.69 18.86 16.53
CA PRO A 56 13.41 19.50 16.24
C PRO A 56 13.39 20.37 14.98
N ASP A 57 14.53 20.97 14.61
CA ASP A 57 14.65 21.80 13.40
C ASP A 57 14.72 20.98 12.10
N TYR A 58 15.18 19.73 12.17
CA TYR A 58 15.31 18.84 11.01
C TYR A 58 14.14 17.88 10.85
N GLU A 59 13.51 17.46 11.96
CA GLU A 59 12.41 16.47 11.95
C GLU A 59 11.25 16.83 11.00
N PRO A 60 10.76 18.09 10.95
CA PRO A 60 9.64 18.46 10.08
C PRO A 60 9.94 18.30 8.59
N LYS A 61 11.22 18.26 8.19
CA LYS A 61 11.60 18.02 6.79
C LYS A 61 11.31 16.59 6.36
N VAL A 62 11.30 15.62 7.29
CA VAL A 62 11.20 14.19 6.97
C VAL A 62 10.00 13.50 7.61
N SER A 63 9.29 14.16 8.51
CA SER A 63 8.23 13.59 9.33
C SER A 63 7.08 14.57 9.55
N GLU A 64 5.88 14.04 9.79
CA GLU A 64 4.67 14.84 10.07
C GLU A 64 4.35 14.93 11.57
N ILE A 65 5.17 14.33 12.45
CA ILE A 65 4.94 14.29 13.91
C ILE A 65 4.70 15.70 14.48
N ASP A 66 5.50 16.69 14.06
CA ASP A 66 5.37 18.08 14.52
C ASP A 66 3.96 18.68 14.24
N ARG A 67 3.35 18.33 13.10
CA ARG A 67 2.00 18.79 12.72
C ARG A 67 0.88 18.01 13.40
N LYS A 68 1.21 16.86 13.99
CA LYS A 68 0.30 15.88 14.57
C LYS A 68 0.43 15.79 16.09
N MET A 69 1.02 16.81 16.70
CA MET A 69 1.06 16.99 18.16
C MET A 69 -0.36 17.26 18.67
N THR A 70 -0.82 16.48 19.65
CA THR A 70 -2.09 16.70 20.35
C THR A 70 -1.88 17.59 21.58
N GLU A 71 -0.75 17.42 22.26
CA GLU A 71 -0.34 18.21 23.42
C GLU A 71 1.15 18.57 23.36
N GLY A 72 1.51 19.78 23.79
CA GLY A 72 2.90 20.27 23.77
C GLY A 72 3.41 20.60 22.36
N LYS A 73 4.73 20.78 22.21
CA LYS A 73 5.37 21.02 20.92
C LYS A 73 6.61 20.15 20.77
N LEU A 74 6.92 19.74 19.55
CA LEU A 74 8.16 19.01 19.28
C LEU A 74 9.40 19.84 19.61
N GLY A 75 9.32 21.16 19.39
CA GLY A 75 10.35 22.14 19.76
C GLY A 75 10.61 22.26 21.27
N ASP A 76 9.81 21.66 22.14
CA ASP A 76 10.09 21.60 23.58
C ASP A 76 11.17 20.57 23.92
N LEU A 77 11.65 19.79 22.96
CA LEU A 77 12.77 18.86 23.12
C LEU A 77 14.09 19.61 23.06
N ASP A 78 14.61 20.01 24.22
CA ASP A 78 15.90 20.70 24.34
C ASP A 78 17.06 19.72 24.59
N ALA A 79 18.23 20.04 24.05
CA ALA A 79 19.48 19.36 24.32
C ALA A 79 19.82 19.28 25.83
N GLY A 80 20.04 18.08 26.36
CA GLY A 80 20.34 17.83 27.77
C GLY A 80 19.12 17.97 28.69
N GLY A 81 17.94 18.28 28.15
CA GLY A 81 16.73 18.52 28.91
C GLY A 81 16.05 17.25 29.40
N PHE A 82 16.39 16.09 28.84
CA PHE A 82 15.77 14.79 29.09
C PHE A 82 14.25 14.89 29.06
N ARG A 83 13.74 15.48 27.98
CA ARG A 83 12.31 15.57 27.67
C ARG A 83 11.93 14.54 26.63
N ILE A 84 10.69 14.06 26.72
CA ILE A 84 10.17 12.99 25.86
C ILE A 84 8.77 13.33 25.38
N VAL A 85 8.55 13.13 24.10
CA VAL A 85 7.23 13.18 23.48
C VAL A 85 6.80 11.74 23.20
N LEU A 86 5.57 11.38 23.56
CA LEU A 86 5.06 10.01 23.45
C LEU A 86 3.94 9.92 22.40
N GLY A 87 3.83 8.79 21.71
CA GLY A 87 2.60 8.47 20.99
C GLY A 87 1.41 8.35 21.94
N SER A 88 0.22 8.73 21.48
CA SER A 88 -1.01 8.78 22.29
C SER A 88 -1.34 7.46 22.98
N GLU A 89 -1.30 6.34 22.24
CA GLU A 89 -1.53 5.01 22.81
C GLU A 89 -0.42 4.58 23.78
N LEU A 90 0.84 4.94 23.52
CA LEU A 90 1.96 4.66 24.41
C LEU A 90 1.81 5.42 25.75
N ALA A 91 1.44 6.71 25.70
CA ALA A 91 1.16 7.51 26.88
C ALA A 91 0.01 6.89 27.71
N MET A 92 -1.07 6.47 27.04
CA MET A 92 -2.18 5.76 27.68
C MET A 92 -1.75 4.42 28.31
N LYS A 93 -0.96 3.61 27.60
CA LYS A 93 -0.43 2.32 28.10
C LYS A 93 0.43 2.52 29.35
N LEU A 94 1.25 3.57 29.38
CA LEU A 94 2.11 3.92 30.50
C LEU A 94 1.34 4.61 31.65
N GLY A 95 0.16 5.16 31.37
CA GLY A 95 -0.66 5.89 32.32
C GLY A 95 0.00 7.19 32.75
N VAL A 96 0.49 7.97 31.79
CA VAL A 96 1.19 9.26 31.99
C VAL A 96 0.64 10.32 31.04
N GLY A 97 0.68 11.58 31.45
CA GLY A 97 0.35 12.76 30.63
C GLY A 97 1.49 13.77 30.55
N VAL A 98 1.26 14.88 29.86
CA VAL A 98 2.24 15.98 29.80
C VAL A 98 2.50 16.54 31.20
N GLY A 99 3.77 16.68 31.56
CA GLY A 99 4.22 17.12 32.88
C GLY A 99 4.67 15.99 33.80
N ASP A 100 4.23 14.75 33.53
CA ASP A 100 4.65 13.56 34.28
C ASP A 100 6.08 13.13 33.90
N PHE A 101 6.54 12.06 34.54
CA PHE A 101 7.85 11.48 34.28
C PHE A 101 7.74 10.01 33.91
N VAL A 102 8.58 9.60 32.98
CA VAL A 102 8.80 8.19 32.62
C VAL A 102 10.26 7.84 32.83
N THR A 103 10.52 6.62 33.28
CA THR A 103 11.88 6.08 33.38
C THR A 103 12.14 5.24 32.14
N VAL A 104 13.16 5.64 31.38
CA VAL A 104 13.68 4.89 30.23
C VAL A 104 14.70 3.89 30.74
N ILE A 105 14.49 2.63 30.35
CA ILE A 105 15.30 1.49 30.73
C ILE A 105 15.92 0.89 29.47
N THR A 106 17.25 0.96 29.34
CA THR A 106 17.96 0.47 28.17
C THR A 106 18.93 -0.64 28.56
N PRO A 107 19.02 -1.74 27.80
CA PRO A 107 20.04 -2.76 28.03
C PRO A 107 21.42 -2.23 27.64
N GLU A 108 22.41 -2.31 28.53
CA GLU A 108 23.82 -2.03 28.20
C GLU A 108 24.63 -3.33 28.23
N VAL A 109 25.22 -3.70 27.10
CA VAL A 109 26.22 -4.76 27.05
C VAL A 109 27.52 -4.19 27.64
N SER A 110 27.77 -4.44 28.92
CA SER A 110 28.98 -4.00 29.59
C SER A 110 30.11 -5.01 29.37
N THR A 111 31.37 -4.55 29.37
CA THR A 111 32.56 -5.43 29.36
C THR A 111 32.87 -6.05 30.73
N SER A 112 31.97 -5.87 31.71
CA SER A 112 32.10 -6.42 33.06
C SER A 112 31.80 -7.93 33.07
N PRO A 113 32.39 -8.73 33.98
CA PRO A 113 32.04 -10.14 34.17
C PRO A 113 30.56 -10.38 34.51
N VAL A 114 29.84 -9.32 34.90
CA VAL A 114 28.42 -9.30 35.26
C VAL A 114 27.56 -8.83 34.07
N GLY A 115 27.67 -9.50 32.92
CA GLY A 115 26.71 -9.43 31.80
C GLY A 115 26.16 -8.05 31.39
N VAL A 116 24.87 -8.05 31.00
CA VAL A 116 24.12 -6.86 30.55
C VAL A 116 23.53 -6.13 31.76
N GLN A 117 23.94 -4.87 31.98
CA GLN A 117 23.40 -4.06 33.08
C GLN A 117 22.39 -3.05 32.52
N PRO A 118 21.13 -3.01 33.00
CA PRO A 118 20.18 -2.02 32.53
C PRO A 118 20.55 -0.63 33.06
N ARG A 119 20.38 0.39 32.22
CA ARG A 119 20.43 1.79 32.64
C ARG A 119 19.07 2.34 32.86
N PHE A 120 18.96 3.25 33.82
CA PHE A 120 17.73 3.95 34.14
C PHE A 120 17.97 5.45 33.98
N LYS A 121 17.16 6.09 33.15
CA LYS A 121 17.16 7.55 33.02
C LYS A 121 15.74 8.07 33.02
N ARG A 122 15.47 9.06 33.87
CA ARG A 122 14.15 9.67 34.00
C ARG A 122 14.01 10.82 33.00
N PHE A 123 12.93 10.78 32.22
CA PHE A 123 12.54 11.81 31.26
C PHE A 123 11.24 12.46 31.69
N LYS A 124 11.09 13.76 31.43
CA LYS A 124 9.83 14.49 31.64
C LYS A 124 9.02 14.48 30.36
N VAL A 125 7.75 14.08 30.44
CA VAL A 125 6.84 14.08 29.30
C VAL A 125 6.53 15.54 28.93
N SER A 126 6.97 15.97 27.75
CA SER A 126 6.77 17.34 27.25
C SER A 126 5.63 17.46 26.24
N GLY A 127 5.22 16.35 25.62
CA GLY A 127 4.16 16.36 24.62
C GLY A 127 3.64 14.97 24.29
N ILE A 128 2.54 14.95 23.55
CA ILE A 128 1.89 13.74 23.02
C ILE A 128 1.56 14.00 21.54
N PHE A 129 1.78 13.01 20.69
CA PHE A 129 1.37 13.05 19.26
C PHE A 129 0.41 11.92 18.91
N GLU A 130 -0.34 12.10 17.83
CA GLU A 130 -1.19 11.08 17.24
C GLU A 130 -1.15 11.17 15.70
N VAL A 131 -0.46 10.21 15.07
CA VAL A 131 -0.30 10.16 13.61
C VAL A 131 -1.34 9.25 12.94
N GLY A 132 -2.10 8.46 13.70
CA GLY A 132 -3.15 7.57 13.20
C GLY A 132 -2.64 6.20 12.76
N MET A 133 -1.47 5.79 13.28
CA MET A 133 -0.86 4.49 12.97
C MET A 133 -0.39 3.83 14.27
N GLN A 134 -0.96 2.66 14.59
CA GLN A 134 -0.71 1.94 15.85
C GLN A 134 0.77 1.69 16.13
N GLU A 135 1.56 1.39 15.10
CA GLU A 135 3.00 1.16 15.21
C GLU A 135 3.77 2.38 15.76
N TYR A 136 3.32 3.59 15.41
CA TYR A 136 3.88 4.83 15.90
C TYR A 136 3.22 5.28 17.20
N ASP A 137 1.89 5.37 17.21
CA ASP A 137 1.14 5.89 18.37
C ASP A 137 1.29 4.98 19.60
N GLY A 138 1.47 3.68 19.39
CA GLY A 138 1.51 2.66 20.44
C GLY A 138 2.89 2.22 20.91
N ALA A 139 3.98 2.62 20.24
CA ALA A 139 5.33 2.15 20.55
C ALA A 139 6.45 3.19 20.33
N MET A 140 6.20 4.35 19.71
CA MET A 140 7.25 5.34 19.44
C MET A 140 7.31 6.41 20.53
N ALA A 141 8.53 6.73 20.95
CA ALA A 141 8.82 7.83 21.86
C ALA A 141 9.97 8.68 21.30
N VAL A 142 9.76 9.99 21.24
CA VAL A 142 10.67 10.94 20.60
C VAL A 142 11.39 11.78 21.66
N VAL A 143 12.70 11.87 21.55
CA VAL A 143 13.57 12.66 22.46
C VAL A 143 14.52 13.53 21.64
N HIS A 144 15.18 14.49 22.28
CA HIS A 144 16.25 15.22 21.61
C HIS A 144 17.40 14.27 21.25
N MET A 145 17.97 14.40 20.05
CA MET A 145 19.02 13.51 19.53
C MET A 145 20.20 13.36 20.50
N GLN A 146 20.68 14.49 21.05
CA GLN A 146 21.78 14.48 22.04
C GLN A 146 21.43 13.74 23.34
N ASP A 147 20.16 13.73 23.76
CA ASP A 147 19.72 12.98 24.94
C ASP A 147 19.75 11.48 24.66
N ALA A 148 19.36 11.07 23.44
CA ALA A 148 19.47 9.69 22.98
C ALA A 148 20.94 9.26 22.86
N GLU A 149 21.80 10.06 22.24
CA GLU A 149 23.24 9.81 22.15
C GLU A 149 23.87 9.62 23.54
N THR A 150 23.51 10.48 24.49
CA THR A 150 23.97 10.38 25.89
C THR A 150 23.45 9.11 26.56
N LEU A 151 22.18 8.78 26.37
CA LEU A 151 21.55 7.59 26.95
C LEU A 151 22.24 6.30 26.47
N TYR A 152 22.51 6.21 25.17
CA TYR A 152 23.07 5.03 24.50
C TYR A 152 24.60 5.05 24.32
N ARG A 153 25.30 6.10 24.78
CA ARG A 153 26.76 6.34 24.56
C ARG A 153 27.15 6.26 23.08
N LEU A 154 26.43 6.99 22.25
CA LEU A 154 26.76 7.13 20.83
C LEU A 154 27.57 8.42 20.64
N ASP A 155 28.55 8.38 19.73
CA ASP A 155 29.37 9.54 19.36
C ASP A 155 28.71 10.41 18.28
N GLY A 156 27.52 10.02 17.82
CA GLY A 156 26.73 10.72 16.80
C GLY A 156 25.47 9.94 16.43
N PRO A 157 24.70 10.41 15.42
CA PRO A 157 23.47 9.76 15.00
C PRO A 157 23.72 8.37 14.43
N SER A 158 22.75 7.47 14.60
CA SER A 158 22.78 6.12 14.01
C SER A 158 22.67 6.18 12.49
N GLY A 159 21.90 7.13 11.96
CA GLY A 159 21.66 7.24 10.52
C GLY A 159 21.10 8.58 10.09
N ILE A 160 20.85 8.68 8.79
CA ILE A 160 20.18 9.81 8.14
C ILE A 160 18.90 9.30 7.49
N ARG A 161 17.77 9.97 7.79
CA ARG A 161 16.48 9.74 7.14
C ARG A 161 16.29 10.68 5.98
N LEU A 162 15.74 10.17 4.89
CA LEU A 162 15.55 10.89 3.63
C LEU A 162 14.06 10.96 3.29
N ARG A 163 13.60 12.14 2.92
CA ARG A 163 12.30 12.35 2.25
C ARG A 163 12.56 12.60 0.78
N LEU A 164 11.90 11.83 -0.07
CA LEU A 164 12.03 11.91 -1.52
C LEU A 164 10.78 12.47 -2.16
N ASP A 165 10.91 12.97 -3.39
CA ASP A 165 9.80 13.37 -4.27
C ASP A 165 8.95 12.16 -4.71
N ASP A 166 9.60 11.03 -5.00
CA ASP A 166 8.97 9.75 -5.30
C ASP A 166 9.44 8.67 -4.30
N MET A 167 8.48 8.09 -3.58
CA MET A 167 8.75 7.02 -2.63
C MET A 167 9.23 5.72 -3.31
N PHE A 168 8.90 5.47 -4.57
CA PHE A 168 9.33 4.27 -5.29
C PHE A 168 10.80 4.32 -5.73
N LEU A 169 11.40 5.51 -5.78
CA LEU A 169 12.83 5.70 -6.04
C LEU A 169 13.69 5.63 -4.77
N ALA A 170 13.07 5.49 -3.60
CA ALA A 170 13.72 5.60 -2.30
C ALA A 170 14.94 4.69 -2.15
N TYR A 171 14.82 3.40 -2.50
CA TYR A 171 15.95 2.47 -2.38
C TYR A 171 17.09 2.79 -3.35
N SER A 172 16.80 3.05 -4.63
CA SER A 172 17.83 3.35 -5.63
C SER A 172 18.60 4.62 -5.29
N VAL A 173 17.88 5.70 -4.94
CA VAL A 173 18.50 6.99 -4.60
C VAL A 173 19.32 6.88 -3.32
N ALA A 174 18.80 6.22 -2.27
CA ALA A 174 19.54 6.06 -1.03
C ALA A 174 20.78 5.16 -1.19
N ARG A 175 20.73 4.17 -2.09
CA ARG A 175 21.89 3.32 -2.43
C ARG A 175 22.96 4.09 -3.21
N ASP A 176 22.57 4.94 -4.14
CA ASP A 176 23.53 5.75 -4.90
C ASP A 176 24.21 6.75 -3.97
N LEU A 177 23.42 7.43 -3.12
CA LEU A 177 23.92 8.36 -2.10
C LEU A 177 24.83 7.69 -1.08
N SER A 178 24.52 6.46 -0.63
CA SER A 178 25.37 5.77 0.35
C SER A 178 26.77 5.48 -0.18
N GLY A 179 26.92 5.27 -1.49
CA GLY A 179 28.21 5.10 -2.16
C GLY A 179 29.08 6.37 -2.17
N GLU A 180 28.46 7.55 -2.11
CA GLU A 180 29.15 8.85 -2.17
C GLU A 180 29.62 9.35 -0.79
N LEU A 181 29.04 8.81 0.29
CA LEU A 181 29.28 9.28 1.66
C LEU A 181 30.56 8.70 2.29
N GLY A 182 31.25 7.77 1.62
CA GLY A 182 32.61 7.33 1.98
C GLY A 182 32.73 6.41 3.21
N GLN A 183 31.61 6.06 3.84
CA GLN A 183 31.51 5.09 4.94
C GLN A 183 30.62 3.91 4.48
N SER A 184 30.74 2.74 5.12
CA SER A 184 29.83 1.62 4.88
C SER A 184 28.49 1.89 5.54
N TYR A 185 27.46 2.12 4.74
CA TYR A 185 26.09 2.31 5.22
C TYR A 185 25.18 1.16 4.80
N MET A 186 24.28 0.80 5.71
CA MET A 186 23.12 -0.02 5.41
C MET A 186 21.98 0.88 4.93
N VAL A 187 21.45 0.57 3.75
CA VAL A 187 20.32 1.30 3.17
C VAL A 187 19.06 0.49 3.38
N SER A 188 18.05 1.14 3.96
CA SER A 188 16.70 0.60 4.09
C SER A 188 15.69 1.59 3.52
N ASP A 189 14.58 1.08 2.99
CA ASP A 189 13.47 1.90 2.53
C ASP A 189 12.15 1.45 3.16
N TRP A 190 11.12 2.28 3.01
CA TRP A 190 9.79 2.01 3.53
C TRP A 190 9.20 0.67 3.04
N MET A 191 9.53 0.23 1.82
CA MET A 191 9.08 -1.07 1.29
C MET A 191 9.77 -2.24 1.99
N GLN A 192 11.06 -2.16 2.28
CA GLN A 192 11.78 -3.21 3.01
C GLN A 192 11.35 -3.29 4.47
N GLY A 193 11.16 -2.14 5.12
CA GLY A 193 10.67 -2.07 6.51
C GLY A 193 9.33 -2.78 6.70
N HIS A 194 8.46 -2.77 5.67
CA HIS A 194 7.14 -3.40 5.69
C HIS A 194 6.97 -4.47 4.60
N SER A 195 8.03 -5.21 4.26
CA SER A 195 8.04 -6.10 3.09
C SER A 195 6.96 -7.19 3.13
N ASN A 196 6.55 -7.67 4.31
CA ASN A 196 5.46 -8.63 4.46
C ASN A 196 4.10 -8.03 4.06
N PHE A 197 3.84 -6.77 4.42
CA PHE A 197 2.62 -6.06 4.07
C PHE A 197 2.53 -5.84 2.55
N PHE A 198 3.60 -5.36 1.92
CA PHE A 198 3.62 -5.17 0.47
C PHE A 198 3.54 -6.49 -0.30
N LYS A 199 4.20 -7.55 0.17
CA LYS A 199 4.05 -8.90 -0.41
C LYS A 199 2.61 -9.39 -0.29
N ALA A 200 1.94 -9.13 0.84
CA ALA A 200 0.54 -9.48 1.03
C ALA A 200 -0.37 -8.75 0.03
N ILE A 201 -0.22 -7.42 -0.10
CA ILE A 201 -0.98 -6.61 -1.07
C ILE A 201 -0.71 -7.10 -2.51
N ALA A 202 0.54 -7.36 -2.87
CA ALA A 202 0.88 -7.83 -4.20
C ALA A 202 0.30 -9.23 -4.48
N MET A 203 0.28 -10.11 -3.48
CA MET A 203 -0.34 -11.43 -3.58
C MET A 203 -1.86 -11.32 -3.71
N GLU A 204 -2.49 -10.44 -2.94
CA GLU A 204 -3.92 -10.16 -3.02
C GLU A 204 -4.32 -9.68 -4.42
N LYS A 205 -3.59 -8.72 -5.01
CA LYS A 205 -3.82 -8.27 -6.38
C LYS A 205 -3.72 -9.40 -7.40
N LYS A 206 -2.78 -10.34 -7.24
CA LYS A 206 -2.68 -11.52 -8.11
C LYS A 206 -3.88 -12.45 -7.97
N VAL A 207 -4.34 -12.68 -6.75
CA VAL A 207 -5.54 -13.50 -6.50
C VAL A 207 -6.79 -12.85 -7.10
N MET A 208 -6.96 -11.54 -6.94
CA MET A 208 -8.05 -10.78 -7.55
C MET A 208 -8.02 -10.88 -9.09
N PHE A 209 -6.84 -10.77 -9.70
CA PHE A 209 -6.67 -10.98 -11.14
C PHE A 209 -7.09 -12.38 -11.59
N LEU A 210 -6.72 -13.43 -10.84
CA LEU A 210 -7.11 -14.81 -11.15
C LEU A 210 -8.63 -15.02 -11.06
N ILE A 211 -9.26 -14.53 -9.98
CA ILE A 211 -10.71 -14.64 -9.80
C ILE A 211 -11.45 -13.92 -10.92
N LEU A 212 -11.05 -12.67 -11.22
CA LEU A 212 -11.66 -11.89 -12.30
C LEU A 212 -11.49 -12.58 -13.66
N SER A 213 -10.29 -13.10 -13.94
CA SER A 213 -10.03 -13.84 -15.18
C SER A 213 -10.93 -15.08 -15.31
N LEU A 214 -11.16 -15.81 -14.21
CA LEU A 214 -12.05 -16.96 -14.20
C LEU A 214 -13.51 -16.56 -14.46
N ILE A 215 -13.99 -15.47 -13.86
CA ILE A 215 -15.33 -14.93 -14.10
C ILE A 215 -15.50 -14.56 -15.59
N VAL A 216 -14.51 -13.88 -16.17
CA VAL A 216 -14.51 -13.52 -17.60
C VAL A 216 -14.50 -14.77 -18.49
N ALA A 217 -13.71 -15.80 -18.13
CA ALA A 217 -13.68 -17.06 -18.87
C ALA A 217 -15.03 -17.79 -18.84
N VAL A 218 -15.69 -17.85 -17.68
CA VAL A 218 -17.04 -18.42 -17.55
C VAL A 218 -18.06 -17.62 -18.36
N ALA A 219 -17.99 -16.29 -18.36
CA ALA A 219 -18.84 -15.44 -19.18
C ALA A 219 -18.62 -15.67 -20.69
N ALA A 220 -17.36 -15.76 -21.12
CA ALA A 220 -17.01 -16.07 -22.50
C ALA A 220 -17.54 -17.45 -22.94
N PHE A 221 -17.44 -18.46 -22.08
CA PHE A 221 -18.00 -19.80 -22.36
C PHE A 221 -19.53 -19.78 -22.52
N ASN A 222 -20.22 -18.99 -21.69
CA ASN A 222 -21.66 -18.79 -21.84
C ASN A 222 -21.99 -18.13 -23.19
N LEU A 223 -21.22 -17.12 -23.59
CA LEU A 223 -21.38 -16.48 -24.90
C LEU A 223 -21.19 -17.47 -26.06
N VAL A 224 -20.15 -18.32 -26.00
CA VAL A 224 -19.94 -19.40 -26.98
C VAL A 224 -21.16 -20.30 -27.03
N SER A 225 -21.65 -20.75 -25.87
CA SER A 225 -22.78 -21.68 -25.77
C SER A 225 -24.05 -21.10 -26.38
N THR A 226 -24.36 -19.83 -26.11
CA THR A 226 -25.52 -19.14 -26.69
C THR A 226 -25.39 -18.96 -28.20
N LEU A 227 -24.21 -18.58 -28.71
CA LEU A 227 -24.00 -18.43 -30.16
C LEU A 227 -24.06 -19.76 -30.90
N VAL A 228 -23.51 -20.84 -30.33
CA VAL A 228 -23.64 -22.19 -30.92
C VAL A 228 -25.10 -22.60 -30.99
N MET A 229 -25.86 -22.40 -29.90
CA MET A 229 -27.30 -22.70 -29.86
C MET A 229 -28.06 -21.89 -30.91
N LEU A 230 -27.74 -20.61 -31.06
CA LEU A 230 -28.38 -19.76 -32.07
C LEU A 230 -28.06 -20.22 -33.50
N VAL A 231 -26.82 -20.65 -33.77
CA VAL A 231 -26.44 -21.22 -35.07
C VAL A 231 -27.22 -22.49 -35.37
N THR A 232 -27.42 -23.36 -34.37
CA THR A 232 -28.21 -24.59 -34.56
C THR A 232 -29.69 -24.29 -34.78
N ASP A 233 -30.26 -23.32 -34.05
CA ASP A 233 -31.65 -22.91 -34.24
C ASP A 233 -31.88 -22.25 -35.61
N LYS A 234 -30.85 -21.63 -36.18
CA LYS A 234 -30.86 -20.96 -37.49
C LYS A 234 -30.31 -21.82 -38.62
N GLN A 235 -30.14 -23.12 -38.42
CA GLN A 235 -29.53 -24.02 -39.40
C GLN A 235 -30.32 -24.08 -40.73
N ALA A 236 -31.65 -24.09 -40.70
CA ALA A 236 -32.50 -24.08 -41.90
C ALA A 236 -32.37 -22.75 -42.68
N ASP A 237 -32.45 -21.61 -41.97
CA ASP A 237 -32.26 -20.27 -42.54
C ASP A 237 -30.88 -20.14 -43.23
N ILE A 238 -29.82 -20.67 -42.59
CA ILE A 238 -28.47 -20.70 -43.15
C ILE A 238 -28.43 -21.55 -44.43
N ALA A 239 -29.08 -22.71 -44.44
CA ALA A 239 -29.13 -23.59 -45.60
C ALA A 239 -29.82 -22.93 -46.80
N ILE A 240 -30.95 -22.23 -46.58
CA ILE A 240 -31.65 -21.47 -47.62
C ILE A 240 -30.74 -20.37 -48.19
N LEU A 241 -30.04 -19.61 -47.34
CA LEU A 241 -29.10 -18.59 -47.80
C LEU A 241 -27.96 -19.19 -48.63
N ARG A 242 -27.44 -20.35 -48.23
CA ARG A 242 -26.39 -21.08 -48.97
C ARG A 242 -26.88 -21.58 -50.32
N THR A 243 -28.12 -22.05 -50.45
CA THR A 243 -28.69 -22.47 -51.76
C THR A 243 -28.96 -21.28 -52.68
N LEU A 244 -29.29 -20.11 -52.11
CA LEU A 244 -29.39 -18.84 -52.85
C LEU A 244 -28.02 -18.26 -53.27
N GLY A 245 -26.90 -18.91 -52.93
CA GLY A 245 -25.56 -18.55 -53.39
C GLY A 245 -24.71 -17.78 -52.38
N GLN A 246 -25.13 -17.64 -51.11
CA GLN A 246 -24.28 -17.04 -50.09
C GLN A 246 -23.02 -17.89 -49.83
N SER A 247 -21.86 -17.21 -49.82
CA SER A 247 -20.58 -17.87 -49.54
C SER A 247 -20.44 -18.21 -48.05
N PRO A 248 -19.69 -19.27 -47.68
CA PRO A 248 -19.39 -19.60 -46.28
C PRO A 248 -18.79 -18.43 -45.49
N ARG A 249 -17.95 -17.61 -46.15
CA ARG A 249 -17.31 -16.44 -45.54
C ARG A 249 -18.32 -15.35 -45.19
N SER A 250 -19.34 -15.16 -46.03
CA SER A 250 -20.42 -14.20 -45.77
C SER A 250 -21.22 -14.61 -44.53
N ILE A 251 -21.59 -15.89 -44.43
CA ILE A 251 -22.30 -16.43 -43.26
C ILE A 251 -21.45 -16.34 -42.00
N MET A 252 -20.17 -16.69 -42.08
CA MET A 252 -19.22 -16.47 -40.97
C MET A 252 -19.21 -15.00 -40.54
N GLY A 253 -19.19 -14.06 -41.48
CA GLY A 253 -19.24 -12.62 -41.22
C GLY A 253 -20.49 -12.18 -40.45
N VAL A 254 -21.67 -12.70 -40.80
CA VAL A 254 -22.93 -12.39 -40.09
C VAL A 254 -22.82 -12.79 -38.61
N PHE A 255 -22.40 -14.02 -38.32
CA PHE A 255 -22.29 -14.51 -36.95
C PHE A 255 -21.15 -13.85 -36.17
N MET A 256 -20.04 -13.48 -36.83
CA MET A 256 -18.97 -12.68 -36.24
C MET A 256 -19.47 -11.30 -35.81
N VAL A 257 -20.17 -10.58 -36.71
CA VAL A 257 -20.72 -9.25 -36.41
C VAL A 257 -21.74 -9.32 -35.29
N GLN A 258 -22.64 -10.32 -35.33
CA GLN A 258 -23.63 -10.51 -34.28
C GLN A 258 -22.97 -10.78 -32.91
N GLY A 259 -21.98 -11.66 -32.88
CA GLY A 259 -21.24 -11.99 -31.67
C GLY A 259 -20.48 -10.78 -31.09
N VAL A 260 -19.78 -10.02 -31.94
CA VAL A 260 -19.09 -8.79 -31.54
C VAL A 260 -20.08 -7.74 -31.06
N LEU A 261 -21.25 -7.60 -31.69
CA LEU A 261 -22.26 -6.63 -31.28
C LEU A 261 -22.84 -6.96 -29.90
N VAL A 262 -23.22 -8.23 -29.67
CA VAL A 262 -23.70 -8.70 -28.35
C VAL A 262 -22.61 -8.52 -27.28
N GLY A 263 -21.37 -8.89 -27.61
CA GLY A 263 -20.23 -8.72 -26.72
C GLY A 263 -19.94 -7.26 -26.36
N THR A 264 -19.90 -6.38 -27.36
CA THR A 264 -19.62 -4.95 -27.16
C THR A 264 -20.71 -4.29 -26.35
N LEU A 265 -21.99 -4.61 -26.62
CA LEU A 265 -23.11 -4.10 -25.84
C LEU A 265 -23.03 -4.57 -24.38
N GLY A 266 -22.73 -5.86 -24.17
CA GLY A 266 -22.56 -6.44 -22.84
C GLY A 266 -21.39 -5.80 -22.07
N ILE A 267 -20.25 -5.58 -22.73
CA ILE A 267 -19.09 -4.89 -22.15
C ILE A 267 -19.44 -3.44 -21.83
N PHE A 268 -20.09 -2.72 -22.73
CA PHE A 268 -20.47 -1.32 -22.51
C PHE A 268 -21.41 -1.17 -21.32
N LEU A 269 -22.46 -1.99 -21.25
CA LEU A 269 -23.39 -2.01 -20.13
C LEU A 269 -22.68 -2.45 -18.84
N GLY A 270 -21.85 -3.48 -18.89
CA GLY A 270 -21.10 -3.99 -17.74
C GLY A 270 -20.13 -2.96 -17.16
N VAL A 271 -19.36 -2.29 -18.01
CA VAL A 271 -18.47 -1.19 -17.60
C VAL A 271 -19.27 -0.02 -17.05
N GLY A 272 -20.36 0.37 -17.71
CA GLY A 272 -21.25 1.45 -17.23
C GLY A 272 -21.81 1.17 -15.84
N PHE A 273 -22.38 -0.03 -15.63
CA PHE A 273 -22.88 -0.45 -14.33
C PHE A 273 -21.77 -0.60 -13.29
N GLY A 274 -20.61 -1.16 -13.66
CA GLY A 274 -19.47 -1.34 -12.77
C GLY A 274 -18.88 -0.01 -12.28
N VAL A 275 -18.71 0.95 -13.18
CA VAL A 275 -18.26 2.31 -12.84
C VAL A 275 -19.28 3.01 -11.95
N LEU A 276 -20.57 2.94 -12.31
CA LEU A 276 -21.64 3.54 -11.50
C LEU A 276 -21.68 2.94 -10.08
N LEU A 277 -21.54 1.62 -9.96
CA LEU A 277 -21.51 0.92 -8.68
C LEU A 277 -20.28 1.31 -7.87
N SER A 278 -19.10 1.37 -8.49
CA SER A 278 -17.85 1.76 -7.82
C SER A 278 -17.97 3.17 -7.24
N LEU A 279 -18.40 4.15 -8.04
CA LEU A 279 -18.53 5.54 -7.60
C LEU A 279 -19.55 5.73 -6.46
N ASN A 280 -20.51 4.81 -6.32
CA ASN A 280 -21.54 4.85 -5.29
C ASN A 280 -21.32 3.82 -4.16
N LEU A 281 -20.19 3.10 -4.15
CA LEU A 281 -19.96 1.98 -3.25
C LEU A 281 -20.11 2.39 -1.78
N THR A 282 -19.50 3.50 -1.38
CA THR A 282 -19.57 4.02 0.00
C THR A 282 -21.01 4.35 0.43
N SER A 283 -21.84 4.84 -0.50
CA SER A 283 -23.26 5.13 -0.22
C SER A 283 -24.09 3.85 -0.12
N ILE A 284 -23.80 2.85 -0.95
CA ILE A 284 -24.47 1.54 -0.93
C ILE A 284 -24.15 0.82 0.38
N VAL A 285 -22.88 0.79 0.80
CA VAL A 285 -22.48 0.16 2.06
C VAL A 285 -23.20 0.82 3.24
N ARG A 286 -23.19 2.15 3.35
CA ARG A 286 -23.90 2.87 4.42
C ARG A 286 -25.40 2.57 4.45
N TRP A 287 -26.03 2.45 3.29
CA TRP A 287 -27.45 2.07 3.19
C TRP A 287 -27.70 0.65 3.73
N ILE A 288 -26.82 -0.31 3.43
CA ILE A 288 -26.87 -1.68 3.96
C ILE A 288 -26.66 -1.65 5.48
N GLU A 289 -25.65 -0.94 5.98
CA GLU A 289 -25.35 -0.84 7.42
C GLU A 289 -26.54 -0.29 8.21
N HIS A 290 -27.17 0.78 7.73
CA HIS A 290 -28.35 1.36 8.36
C HIS A 290 -29.56 0.41 8.32
N THR A 291 -29.73 -0.35 7.24
CA THR A 291 -30.88 -1.26 7.07
C THR A 291 -30.76 -2.52 7.93
N PHE A 292 -29.55 -3.08 8.05
CA PHE A 292 -29.31 -4.32 8.80
C PHE A 292 -28.81 -4.09 10.23
N GLY A 293 -28.49 -2.85 10.60
CA GLY A 293 -27.99 -2.50 11.94
C GLY A 293 -26.62 -3.11 12.25
N VAL A 294 -25.82 -3.42 11.23
CA VAL A 294 -24.48 -3.99 11.35
C VAL A 294 -23.48 -2.95 10.86
N ALA A 295 -22.42 -2.70 11.61
CA ALA A 295 -21.27 -1.93 11.14
C ALA A 295 -20.25 -2.91 10.53
N PHE A 296 -19.98 -2.80 9.22
CA PHE A 296 -18.99 -3.67 8.57
C PHE A 296 -17.56 -3.29 8.94
N LEU A 297 -17.34 -2.00 9.24
CA LEU A 297 -16.08 -1.48 9.76
C LEU A 297 -16.33 -0.83 11.12
N SER A 298 -15.91 -1.49 12.19
CA SER A 298 -15.79 -0.82 13.49
C SER A 298 -14.57 0.12 13.44
N ALA A 299 -14.83 1.42 13.59
CA ALA A 299 -13.80 2.45 13.66
C ALA A 299 -12.74 2.14 14.75
N ASP A 300 -13.14 1.41 15.80
CA ASP A 300 -12.26 0.96 16.90
C ASP A 300 -11.20 -0.08 16.49
N VAL A 301 -11.38 -0.78 15.36
CA VAL A 301 -10.46 -1.84 14.89
C VAL A 301 -9.72 -1.43 13.63
N TYR A 302 -10.40 -0.75 12.70
CA TYR A 302 -9.84 -0.42 11.40
C TYR A 302 -9.44 1.05 11.24
N TYR A 303 -9.73 1.93 12.22
CA TYR A 303 -9.35 3.36 12.26
C TYR A 303 -9.70 4.18 11.00
N ILE A 304 -10.46 3.61 10.07
CA ILE A 304 -10.97 4.23 8.85
C ILE A 304 -12.49 4.22 8.96
N SER A 305 -13.10 5.41 8.90
CA SER A 305 -14.55 5.61 9.10
C SER A 305 -15.38 5.27 7.86
N GLU A 306 -14.74 5.14 6.69
CA GLU A 306 -15.41 4.96 5.40
C GLU A 306 -14.59 4.03 4.51
N LEU A 307 -15.23 3.22 3.66
CA LEU A 307 -14.53 2.54 2.56
C LEU A 307 -14.32 3.56 1.42
N PRO A 308 -13.10 4.10 1.21
CA PRO A 308 -12.85 4.95 0.07
C PRO A 308 -12.93 4.10 -1.20
N SER A 309 -13.81 4.46 -2.13
CA SER A 309 -13.77 3.89 -3.48
C SER A 309 -12.81 4.71 -4.33
N ASP A 310 -11.72 4.08 -4.75
CA ASP A 310 -10.76 4.65 -5.70
C ASP A 310 -10.83 3.91 -7.03
N LEU A 311 -11.42 4.56 -8.04
CA LEU A 311 -11.61 3.98 -9.37
C LEU A 311 -10.37 4.24 -10.23
N GLN A 312 -9.57 3.19 -10.42
CA GLN A 312 -8.39 3.23 -11.29
C GLN A 312 -8.78 3.00 -12.76
N TRP A 313 -8.75 4.06 -13.57
CA TRP A 313 -9.09 4.00 -15.01
C TRP A 313 -8.19 3.07 -15.81
N SER A 314 -6.94 2.88 -15.38
CA SER A 314 -6.03 1.89 -15.98
C SER A 314 -6.60 0.48 -15.89
N ASP A 315 -7.16 0.11 -14.74
CA ASP A 315 -7.69 -1.23 -14.48
C ASP A 315 -8.96 -1.44 -15.29
N VAL A 316 -9.86 -0.46 -15.31
CA VAL A 316 -11.07 -0.46 -16.15
C VAL A 316 -10.71 -0.67 -17.63
N SER A 317 -9.69 0.04 -18.12
CA SER A 317 -9.24 -0.05 -19.51
C SER A 317 -8.68 -1.42 -19.85
N TRP A 318 -7.80 -1.98 -18.99
CA TRP A 318 -7.21 -3.30 -19.19
C TRP A 318 -8.25 -4.42 -19.17
N ILE A 319 -9.20 -4.36 -18.23
CA ILE A 319 -10.29 -5.34 -18.12
C ILE A 319 -11.18 -5.27 -19.36
N THR A 320 -11.55 -4.07 -19.79
CA THR A 320 -12.39 -3.85 -20.98
C THR A 320 -11.73 -4.41 -22.24
N LEU A 321 -10.44 -4.12 -22.47
CA LEU A 321 -9.68 -4.62 -23.60
C LEU A 321 -9.55 -6.15 -23.58
N THR A 322 -9.27 -6.72 -22.42
CA THR A 322 -9.14 -8.17 -22.24
C THR A 322 -10.46 -8.88 -22.49
N ALA A 323 -11.57 -8.35 -21.94
CA ALA A 323 -12.91 -8.89 -22.17
C ALA A 323 -13.32 -8.80 -23.64
N PHE A 324 -13.04 -7.67 -24.31
CA PHE A 324 -13.31 -7.50 -25.74
C PHE A 324 -12.52 -8.50 -26.59
N PHE A 325 -11.25 -8.72 -26.27
CA PHE A 325 -10.40 -9.71 -26.94
C PHE A 325 -10.95 -11.13 -26.76
N PHE A 326 -11.31 -11.53 -25.54
CA PHE A 326 -11.91 -12.84 -25.28
C PHE A 326 -13.27 -13.00 -25.97
N CYS A 327 -14.06 -11.93 -26.05
CA CYS A 327 -15.32 -11.96 -26.80
C CYS A 327 -15.08 -12.25 -28.28
N ILE A 328 -14.12 -11.56 -28.92
CA ILE A 328 -13.78 -11.84 -30.31
C ILE A 328 -13.39 -13.32 -30.45
N LEU A 329 -12.46 -13.82 -29.63
CA LEU A 329 -12.04 -15.23 -29.67
C LEU A 329 -13.20 -16.21 -29.51
N ALA A 330 -14.12 -15.93 -28.59
CA ALA A 330 -15.32 -16.74 -28.35
C ALA A 330 -16.24 -16.78 -29.58
N THR A 331 -16.33 -15.71 -30.36
CA THR A 331 -17.21 -15.64 -31.54
C THR A 331 -16.67 -16.38 -32.77
N LEU A 332 -15.36 -16.64 -32.84
CA LEU A 332 -14.74 -17.31 -33.99
C LEU A 332 -15.26 -18.75 -34.17
N TYR A 333 -15.34 -19.52 -33.09
CA TYR A 333 -15.72 -20.93 -33.17
C TYR A 333 -17.18 -21.13 -33.67
N PRO A 334 -18.20 -20.47 -33.09
CA PRO A 334 -19.57 -20.55 -33.58
C PRO A 334 -19.71 -20.07 -35.02
N ALA A 335 -19.06 -18.96 -35.40
CA ALA A 335 -19.14 -18.41 -36.75
C ALA A 335 -18.52 -19.35 -37.79
N TRP A 336 -17.38 -19.97 -37.48
CA TRP A 336 -16.76 -20.99 -38.33
C TRP A 336 -17.65 -22.23 -38.46
N ARG A 337 -18.30 -22.66 -37.36
CA ARG A 337 -19.24 -23.78 -37.38
C ARG A 337 -20.45 -23.49 -38.28
N ALA A 338 -21.01 -22.28 -38.21
CA ALA A 338 -22.12 -21.86 -39.06
C ALA A 338 -21.78 -21.92 -40.57
N ALA A 339 -20.57 -21.50 -40.92
CA ALA A 339 -20.10 -21.50 -42.31
C ALA A 339 -19.95 -22.91 -42.92
N ARG A 340 -19.83 -23.94 -42.08
CA ARG A 340 -19.65 -25.35 -42.49
C ARG A 340 -20.94 -26.15 -42.57
N ILE A 341 -22.11 -25.52 -42.39
CA ILE A 341 -23.40 -26.19 -42.54
C ILE A 341 -23.61 -26.61 -44.01
N ASP A 342 -23.92 -27.90 -44.21
CA ASP A 342 -24.28 -28.47 -45.50
C ASP A 342 -25.77 -28.20 -45.80
N PRO A 343 -26.09 -27.47 -46.88
CA PRO A 343 -27.47 -27.13 -47.20
C PRO A 343 -28.35 -28.36 -47.45
N ALA A 344 -27.80 -29.42 -48.04
CA ALA A 344 -28.55 -30.62 -48.40
C ALA A 344 -28.91 -31.46 -47.17
N ALA A 345 -28.02 -31.49 -46.16
CA ALA A 345 -28.28 -32.20 -44.91
C ALA A 345 -29.26 -31.44 -44.00
N ALA A 346 -29.18 -30.10 -44.00
CA ALA A 346 -30.03 -29.25 -43.16
C ALA A 346 -31.50 -29.24 -43.59
N LEU A 347 -31.78 -29.29 -44.91
CA LEU A 347 -33.14 -29.27 -45.47
C LEU A 347 -33.81 -30.65 -45.52
N ARG A 348 -33.12 -31.73 -45.14
CA ARG A 348 -33.65 -33.11 -45.18
C ARG A 348 -34.47 -33.49 -43.94
N TYR A 349 -34.38 -32.69 -42.87
CA TYR A 349 -35.01 -32.95 -41.57
C TYR A 349 -36.16 -31.98 -41.24
N GLU A 350 -36.53 -31.12 -42.20
CA GLU A 350 -37.90 -30.61 -42.34
C GLU A 350 -38.70 -31.56 -43.26
#